data_AF-A0AAT9P6T9-F1
#
_entry.id   AF-A0AAT9P6T9-F1
#
_cell.length_a   1.000
_cell.length_b   1.000
_cell.length_c   1.000
_cell.angle_alpha   90.00
_cell.angle_beta   90.00
_cell.angle_gamma   90.00
#
_symmetry.space_group_name_H-M   'P 1'
#
loop_
_entity.id
_entity.type
_entity.pdbx_description
1 polymer ?
#
loop_
_entity_poly.entity_id
_entity_poly.type
_entity_poly.pdbx_seq_one_letter_code
_entity_poly.pdbx_strand_id
1 'polypeptide(L)' 'MCDYEEDLDVMQRNAEIVLNSPIFGNRISYETGISKSKIYKYRCNIKKSWKKEDLIKLNKMYHTHAFFENKRKG' A
#
# COMPACT_ATOMS: atom_id res chain seq x y z
N MET A 1 23.38 2.19 -7.02
CA MET A 1 22.22 3.08 -7.18
C MET A 1 21.26 2.67 -6.08
N CYS A 2 21.05 3.50 -5.05
CA CYS A 2 20.04 3.18 -4.04
C CYS A 2 18.69 3.45 -4.69
N ASP A 3 17.94 2.40 -5.00
CA ASP A 3 16.59 2.55 -5.53
C ASP A 3 15.74 3.17 -4.43
N TYR A 4 15.46 4.47 -4.58
CA TYR A 4 14.66 5.27 -3.65
C TYR A 4 13.30 4.64 -3.33
N GLU A 5 12.76 3.82 -4.24
CA GLU A 5 11.51 3.07 -4.07
C GLU A 5 11.61 1.82 -3.18
N GLU A 6 12.83 1.38 -2.87
CA GLU A 6 13.13 0.28 -1.94
C GLU A 6 13.54 0.75 -0.54
N ASP A 7 13.56 2.08 -0.30
CA ASP A 7 13.73 2.63 1.03
C ASP A 7 12.53 2.23 1.91
N LEU A 8 12.82 1.70 3.11
CA LEU A 8 11.81 1.22 4.03
C LEU A 8 10.82 2.31 4.43
N ASP A 9 11.30 3.54 4.61
CA ASP A 9 10.48 4.67 5.02
C ASP A 9 9.54 5.10 3.87
N VAL A 10 10.02 5.01 2.63
CA VAL A 10 9.23 5.25 1.41
C VAL A 10 8.14 4.19 1.26
N MET A 11 8.50 2.91 1.38
CA MET A 11 7.53 1.80 1.30
C MET A 11 6.46 1.90 2.37
N GLN A 12 6.83 2.28 3.60
CA GLN A 12 5.87 2.51 4.68
C GLN A 12 4.91 3.64 4.33
N ARG A 13 5.42 4.80 3.89
CA ARG A 13 4.56 5.92 3.49
C ARG A 13 3.60 5.55 2.36
N ASN A 14 4.07 4.84 1.34
CA ASN A 14 3.25 4.41 0.21
C ASN A 14 2.16 3.43 0.63
N ALA A 15 2.49 2.50 1.54
CA ALA A 15 1.53 1.60 2.14
C ALA A 15 0.47 2.35 2.98
N GLU A 16 0.86 3.38 3.74
CA GLU A 16 -0.08 4.25 4.48
C GLU A 16 -1.11 4.89 3.55
N ILE A 17 -0.66 5.40 2.40
CA ILE A 17 -1.55 6.05 1.41
C ILE A 17 -2.57 5.05 0.86
N VAL A 18 -2.12 3.86 0.45
CA VAL A 18 -3.03 2.81 -0.05
C VAL A 18 -4.03 2.41 1.02
N LEU A 19 -3.58 2.20 2.25
CA LEU A 19 -4.44 1.74 3.33
C LEU A 19 -5.46 2.79 3.76
N ASN A 20 -5.12 4.08 3.74
CA ASN A 20 -6.02 5.18 4.10
C ASN A 20 -6.85 5.74 2.94
N SER A 21 -6.62 5.25 1.72
CA SER A 21 -7.42 5.65 0.56
C SER A 21 -8.90 5.22 0.68
N PRO A 22 -9.81 5.82 -0.12
CA PRO A 22 -11.21 5.40 -0.22
C PRO A 22 -11.40 3.98 -0.77
N ILE A 23 -10.33 3.29 -1.16
CA ILE A 23 -10.39 1.94 -1.72
C ILE A 23 -10.96 0.98 -0.67
N PHE A 24 -11.97 0.20 -1.07
CA PHE A 24 -12.49 -0.85 -0.23
C PHE A 24 -11.43 -1.90 0.07
N GLY A 25 -11.36 -2.35 1.32
CA GLY A 25 -10.40 -3.38 1.74
C GLY A 25 -10.48 -4.67 0.90
N ASN A 26 -11.65 -4.97 0.32
CA ASN A 26 -11.80 -6.07 -0.64
C ASN A 26 -10.93 -5.90 -1.89
N ARG A 27 -10.84 -4.68 -2.44
CA ARG A 27 -10.03 -4.39 -3.63
C ARG A 27 -8.55 -4.45 -3.31
N ILE A 28 -8.12 -3.85 -2.19
CA ILE A 28 -6.74 -3.98 -1.70
C ILE A 28 -6.38 -5.45 -1.54
N SER A 29 -7.27 -6.26 -0.96
CA SER A 29 -7.04 -7.68 -0.73
C SER A 29 -6.85 -8.45 -2.04
N TYR A 30 -7.67 -8.17 -3.04
CA TYR A 30 -7.58 -8.78 -4.36
C TYR A 30 -6.26 -8.44 -5.06
N GLU A 31 -5.86 -7.17 -5.09
CA GLU A 31 -4.67 -6.69 -5.82
C GLU A 31 -3.35 -7.12 -5.16
N THR A 32 -3.33 -7.20 -3.83
CA THR A 32 -2.10 -7.48 -3.06
C THR A 32 -1.98 -8.93 -2.62
N GLY A 33 -3.08 -9.70 -2.64
CA GLY A 33 -3.18 -11.00 -2.00
C GLY A 33 -3.10 -10.95 -0.47
N ILE A 34 -3.14 -9.76 0.15
CA ILE A 34 -3.19 -9.60 1.60
C ILE A 34 -4.61 -9.86 2.06
N SER A 35 -4.82 -10.64 3.13
CA SER A 35 -6.17 -10.90 3.63
C SER A 35 -6.84 -9.62 4.14
N LYS A 36 -8.17 -9.54 3.97
CA LYS A 36 -8.99 -8.40 4.46
C LYS A 36 -8.81 -8.14 5.95
N SER A 37 -8.74 -9.20 6.76
CA SER A 37 -8.51 -9.10 8.21
C SER A 37 -7.16 -8.45 8.53
N LYS A 38 -6.13 -8.74 7.72
CA LYS A 38 -4.79 -8.15 7.86
C LYS A 38 -4.75 -6.71 7.38
N ILE A 39 -5.44 -6.37 6.29
CA ILE A 39 -5.64 -4.98 5.83
C ILE A 39 -6.36 -4.16 6.91
N TYR A 40 -7.42 -4.69 7.52
CA TYR A 40 -8.12 -4.01 8.61
C TYR A 40 -7.22 -3.79 9.83
N LYS A 41 -6.45 -4.82 10.23
CA LYS A 41 -5.43 -4.67 11.29
C LYS A 41 -4.42 -3.57 10.95
N TYR A 42 -3.98 -3.49 9.70
CA TYR A 42 -3.04 -2.47 9.26
C TYR A 42 -3.65 -1.07 9.27
N ARG A 43 -4.92 -0.91 8.91
CA ARG A 43 -5.64 0.37 9.04
C ARG A 43 -5.77 0.82 10.51
N CYS A 44 -6.04 -0.11 11.41
CA CYS A 44 -6.19 0.21 12.84
C CYS A 44 -4.84 0.44 13.55
N ASN A 45 -3.75 -0.19 13.09
CA ASN A 45 -2.43 -0.16 13.74
C ASN A 45 -1.31 -0.02 12.70
N ILE A 46 -1.20 1.17 12.12
CA ILE A 46 -0.39 1.47 10.93
C ILE A 46 1.13 1.26 11.09
N LYS A 47 1.70 1.17 12.31
CA LYS A 47 3.18 1.29 12.46
C LYS A 47 3.92 0.15 13.16
N LYS A 48 3.23 -0.81 13.79
CA LYS A 48 3.89 -1.79 14.69
C LYS A 48 3.97 -3.24 14.18
N SER A 49 3.35 -3.58 13.05
CA SER A 49 3.21 -5.00 12.67
C SER A 49 3.31 -5.29 11.17
N TRP A 50 3.88 -4.39 10.38
CA TRP A 50 3.93 -4.58 8.93
C TRP A 50 5.09 -5.49 8.55
N LYS A 51 4.78 -6.60 7.89
CA LYS A 51 5.82 -7.47 7.33
C LYS A 51 6.39 -6.81 6.08
N LYS A 52 7.70 -6.91 5.87
CA LYS A 52 8.40 -6.40 4.67
C LYS A 52 7.73 -6.83 3.36
N GLU A 53 7.28 -8.08 3.28
CA GLU A 53 6.57 -8.59 2.10
C GLU A 53 5.24 -7.86 1.82
N ASP A 54 4.48 -7.54 2.86
CA ASP A 54 3.23 -6.79 2.70
C ASP A 54 3.52 -5.34 2.33
N LEU A 55 4.59 -4.76 2.87
CA LEU A 55 5.07 -3.44 2.47
C LEU A 55 5.42 -3.40 0.99
N ILE A 56 6.14 -4.39 0.48
CA ILE A 56 6.46 -4.49 -0.95
C ILE A 56 5.17 -4.58 -1.79
N LYS A 57 4.19 -5.39 -1.35
CA LYS A 57 2.92 -5.56 -2.07
C LYS A 57 2.08 -4.27 -2.07
N LEU A 58 1.99 -3.59 -0.93
CA LEU A 58 1.28 -2.32 -0.81
C LEU A 58 2.01 -1.19 -1.53
N ASN A 59 3.36 -1.20 -1.54
CA ASN A 59 4.18 -0.27 -2.32
C ASN A 59 3.94 -0.47 -3.82
N LYS A 60 3.97 -1.71 -4.31
CA LYS A 60 3.59 -2.03 -5.70
C LYS A 60 2.18 -1.58 -6.01
N MET A 61 1.23 -1.85 -5.10
CA MET A 61 -0.14 -1.36 -5.25
C MET A 61 -0.16 0.17 -5.30
N TYR A 62 0.60 0.89 -4.49
CA TYR A 62 0.67 2.35 -4.54
C TYR A 62 1.10 2.85 -5.93
N HIS A 63 2.18 2.27 -6.47
CA HIS A 63 2.68 2.60 -7.81
C HIS A 63 1.69 2.19 -8.92
N THR A 64 0.89 1.15 -8.73
CA THR A 64 -0.16 0.75 -9.69
C THR A 64 -1.50 1.43 -9.49
N HIS A 65 -1.80 1.96 -8.30
CA HIS A 65 -3.08 2.62 -7.99
C HIS A 65 -3.05 4.09 -8.37
N ALA A 66 -1.89 4.73 -8.26
CA ALA A 66 -1.70 6.17 -8.46
C ALA A 66 -0.94 6.57 -9.73
N PHE A 67 -0.47 5.63 -10.58
CA PHE A 67 -0.25 5.98 -12.00
C PHE A 67 -1.60 6.31 -12.70
N PHE A 68 -2.73 5.89 -12.11
CA PHE A 68 -4.05 5.91 -12.73
C PHE A 68 -5.01 7.01 -12.24
N GLU A 69 -4.88 7.54 -11.01
CA GLU A 69 -5.70 8.70 -10.60
C GLU A 69 -5.16 10.03 -11.18
N ASN A 70 -3.84 10.15 -11.41
CA ASN A 70 -3.22 11.33 -12.03
C ASN A 70 -3.23 11.36 -13.58
N LYS A 71 -3.61 10.29 -14.30
CA LYS A 71 -3.99 10.39 -15.73
C LYS A 71 -5.46 10.76 -15.95
N ARG A 72 -6.26 10.94 -14.88
CA ARG A 72 -7.70 11.19 -14.96
C ARG A 72 -8.15 12.60 -14.51
N LYS A 73 -7.24 13.42 -13.99
CA LYS A 73 -7.47 14.84 -13.67
C LYS A 73 -6.51 15.81 -14.39
N GLY A 74 -5.81 15.34 -15.44
CA GLY A 74 -5.05 16.17 -16.37
C GLY A 74 -5.74 16.22 -17.72
#